data_AF-A0A246QDV6-F1
#
_entry.id   AF-A0A246QDV6-F1
#
_cell.length_a   1.000
_cell.length_b   1.000
_cell.length_c   1.000
_cell.angle_alpha   90.00
_cell.angle_beta   90.00
_cell.angle_gamma   90.00
#
_symmetry.space_group_name_H-M   'P 1'
#
loop_
_entity.id
_entity.type
_entity.pdbx_description
1 polymer ?
#
loop_
_entity_poly.entity_id
_entity_poly.type
_entity_poly.pdbx_seq_one_letter_code
_entity_poly.pdbx_strand_id
1 'polypeptide(L)'
;MTISTLNPSELAVDRPASGLLGMAERGMLPDATLRMGIRRLCGQRLTQLHAGGLEARSRRQRALLTQLRRSPVALHTKAANTQHYELPPAFFALCLGSHLKYSGCYYPKGTETLNQAEAAMLALYAERAELADGQHILELGCGWGSLTLWMAERYPRAHITAVSNSRQQREYIERACHERGLVNVEVITCDVNTLALPAAAYDRCISVEMFEHLRNYEDMMARIAHWLRPGGKLFVHIFTHREVAYPFETTGEDNWLGRHFFTGGLMPAADTLLHFQSHLRIEDRWLLDGTHYERTANHWLANQDFHRTEVDKVLVQAYGAELAPLWRQRWRMFWMSCAELFGYADGQQWGVTHYRFVRS
;
A
#
# COMPACT_ATOMS: atom_id res chain seq x y z
N MET A 1 -11.25 -22.86 16.90
CA MET A 1 -11.40 -22.23 15.57
C MET A 1 -12.77 -21.59 15.51
N THR A 2 -12.85 -20.30 15.80
CA THR A 2 -14.05 -19.48 15.64
C THR A 2 -13.65 -18.41 14.64
N ILE A 3 -13.98 -18.66 13.38
CA ILE A 3 -13.85 -17.67 12.32
C ILE A 3 -14.84 -16.57 12.67
N SER A 4 -14.35 -15.35 12.89
CA SER A 4 -15.19 -14.18 13.08
C SER A 4 -16.03 -14.00 11.82
N THR A 5 -17.28 -14.45 11.87
CA THR A 5 -18.30 -14.14 10.87
C THR A 5 -18.56 -12.65 10.94
N LEU A 6 -18.40 -11.95 9.81
CA LEU A 6 -18.66 -10.52 9.64
C LEU A 6 -20.05 -10.15 10.18
N ASN A 7 -20.16 -8.97 10.78
CA ASN A 7 -21.44 -8.45 11.26
C ASN A 7 -22.32 -8.12 10.05
N PRO A 8 -23.48 -8.79 9.84
CA PRO A 8 -24.31 -8.59 8.66
C PRO A 8 -24.81 -7.15 8.48
N SER A 9 -24.83 -6.35 9.53
CA SER A 9 -25.26 -4.95 9.49
C SER A 9 -24.25 -3.98 8.86
N GLU A 10 -22.96 -4.36 8.75
CA GLU A 10 -21.92 -3.52 8.12
C GLU A 10 -21.89 -3.71 6.59
N LEU A 11 -22.37 -4.84 6.08
CA LEU A 11 -22.52 -5.15 4.65
C LEU A 11 -23.86 -4.67 4.04
N ALA A 12 -24.75 -4.10 4.86
CA ALA A 12 -26.17 -3.93 4.54
C ALA A 12 -26.50 -2.97 3.38
N VAL A 13 -25.52 -2.35 2.70
CA VAL A 13 -25.78 -1.55 1.50
C VAL A 13 -24.74 -1.75 0.38
N ASP A 14 -24.15 -2.95 0.26
CA ASP A 14 -23.35 -3.29 -0.93
C ASP A 14 -24.26 -3.58 -2.14
N ARG A 15 -24.84 -2.50 -2.68
CA ARG A 15 -25.54 -2.54 -3.97
C ARG A 15 -24.58 -2.14 -5.08
N PRO A 16 -24.72 -2.73 -6.28
CA PRO A 16 -24.02 -2.20 -7.44
C PRO A 16 -24.40 -0.73 -7.65
N ALA A 17 -23.46 0.07 -8.13
CA ALA A 17 -23.72 1.42 -8.59
C ALA A 17 -24.79 1.42 -9.71
N SER A 18 -25.34 2.60 -9.98
CA SER A 18 -26.22 2.83 -11.13
C SER A 18 -25.40 2.98 -12.42
N GLY A 19 -26.09 2.93 -13.56
CA GLY A 19 -25.51 3.25 -14.88
C GLY A 19 -24.34 2.33 -15.31
N LEU A 20 -23.38 2.92 -16.03
CA LEU A 20 -22.22 2.22 -16.58
C LEU A 20 -21.31 1.61 -15.51
N LEU A 21 -21.14 2.30 -14.38
CA LEU A 21 -20.35 1.79 -13.26
C LEU A 21 -20.99 0.53 -12.66
N GLY A 22 -22.31 0.51 -12.54
CA GLY A 22 -23.05 -0.69 -12.15
C GLY A 22 -22.88 -1.86 -13.12
N MET A 23 -22.85 -1.59 -14.42
CA MET A 23 -22.58 -2.62 -15.44
C MET A 23 -21.15 -3.16 -15.30
N ALA A 24 -20.18 -2.28 -15.02
CA ALA A 24 -18.79 -2.68 -14.77
C ALA A 24 -18.67 -3.57 -13.52
N GLU A 25 -19.31 -3.19 -12.41
CA GLU A 25 -19.31 -3.95 -11.16
C GLU A 25 -19.99 -5.31 -11.27
N ARG A 26 -20.95 -5.45 -12.18
CA ARG A 26 -21.60 -6.74 -12.49
C ARG A 26 -20.85 -7.58 -13.53
N GLY A 27 -19.72 -7.08 -14.05
CA GLY A 27 -18.93 -7.79 -15.06
C GLY A 27 -19.59 -7.85 -16.43
N MET A 28 -20.49 -6.91 -16.74
CA MET A 28 -21.22 -6.85 -18.01
C MET A 28 -20.44 -6.12 -19.11
N LEU A 29 -19.31 -5.49 -18.78
CA LEU A 29 -18.44 -4.81 -19.73
C LEU A 29 -17.20 -5.66 -20.02
N PRO A 30 -16.76 -5.77 -21.29
CA PRO A 30 -15.47 -6.37 -21.61
C PRO A 30 -14.32 -5.63 -20.92
N ASP A 31 -13.30 -6.36 -20.47
CA ASP A 31 -12.13 -5.79 -19.78
C ASP A 31 -11.47 -4.67 -20.59
N ALA A 32 -11.38 -4.82 -21.92
CA ALA A 32 -10.81 -3.79 -22.81
C ALA A 32 -11.59 -2.47 -22.72
N THR A 33 -12.93 -2.54 -22.70
CA THR A 33 -13.80 -1.36 -22.57
C THR A 33 -13.64 -0.70 -21.20
N LEU A 34 -13.57 -1.51 -20.15
CA LEU A 34 -13.35 -1.03 -18.79
C LEU A 34 -11.99 -0.32 -18.66
N ARG A 35 -10.91 -0.94 -19.15
CA ARG A 35 -9.56 -0.36 -19.17
C ARG A 35 -9.48 0.94 -19.96
N MET A 36 -10.12 1.02 -21.13
CA MET A 36 -10.23 2.28 -21.88
C MET A 36 -10.92 3.38 -21.05
N GLY A 37 -11.99 3.04 -20.33
CA GLY A 37 -12.67 3.96 -19.41
C GLY A 37 -11.75 4.46 -18.30
N ILE A 38 -11.01 3.56 -17.66
CA ILE A 38 -10.05 3.90 -16.60
C ILE A 38 -8.94 4.83 -17.14
N ARG A 39 -8.36 4.53 -18.31
CA ARG A 39 -7.34 5.39 -18.93
C ARG A 39 -7.89 6.78 -19.25
N ARG A 40 -9.14 6.88 -19.70
CA ARG A 40 -9.80 8.18 -19.91
C ARG A 40 -9.91 8.97 -18.62
N LEU A 41 -10.30 8.34 -17.52
CA LEU A 41 -10.37 8.97 -16.19
C LEU A 41 -8.98 9.44 -15.72
N CYS A 42 -7.92 8.66 -15.97
CA CYS A 42 -6.54 9.08 -15.69
C CYS A 42 -6.15 10.36 -16.45
N GLY A 43 -6.43 10.42 -17.76
CA GLY A 43 -6.17 11.63 -18.57
C GLY A 43 -6.98 12.85 -18.12
N GLN A 44 -8.23 12.66 -17.71
CA GLN A 44 -9.06 13.71 -17.14
C GLN A 44 -8.47 14.23 -15.82
N ARG A 45 -8.04 13.32 -14.93
CA ARG A 45 -7.39 13.68 -13.67
C ARG A 45 -6.11 14.48 -13.93
N LEU A 46 -5.25 14.09 -14.88
CA LEU A 46 -4.05 14.88 -15.23
C LEU A 46 -4.39 16.30 -15.69
N THR A 47 -5.41 16.43 -16.54
CA THR A 47 -5.89 17.74 -17.00
C THR A 47 -6.35 18.60 -15.81
N GLN A 48 -7.09 18.02 -14.87
CA GLN A 48 -7.54 18.71 -13.65
C GLN A 48 -6.37 19.10 -12.75
N LEU A 49 -5.41 18.21 -12.54
CA LEU A 49 -4.23 18.47 -11.71
C LEU A 49 -3.40 19.64 -12.28
N HIS A 50 -3.34 19.75 -13.61
CA HIS A 50 -2.57 20.78 -14.31
C HIS A 50 -3.36 22.07 -14.59
N ALA A 51 -4.65 22.11 -14.26
CA ALA A 51 -5.49 23.28 -14.48
C ALA A 51 -5.04 24.52 -13.68
N GLY A 52 -5.17 25.70 -14.29
CA GLY A 52 -4.91 27.00 -13.66
C GLY A 52 -3.44 27.47 -13.69
N GLY A 53 -2.55 26.75 -14.40
CA GLY A 53 -1.16 27.17 -14.58
C GLY A 53 -0.26 27.00 -13.34
N LEU A 54 0.99 27.44 -13.45
CA LEU A 54 2.04 27.18 -12.45
C LEU A 54 1.71 27.77 -11.07
N GLU A 55 1.24 29.01 -11.02
CA GLU A 55 0.95 29.72 -9.77
C GLU A 55 -0.19 29.04 -8.98
N ALA A 56 -1.27 28.66 -9.67
CA ALA A 56 -2.39 27.98 -9.03
C ALA A 56 -1.95 26.60 -8.49
N ARG A 57 -1.11 25.86 -9.22
CA ARG A 57 -0.53 24.60 -8.75
C ARG A 57 0.31 24.79 -7.49
N SER A 58 1.23 25.77 -7.50
CA SER A 58 2.06 26.09 -6.34
C SER A 58 1.22 26.46 -5.11
N ARG A 59 0.14 27.24 -5.30
CA ARG A 59 -0.79 27.57 -4.21
C ARG A 59 -1.50 26.34 -3.65
N ARG A 60 -2.00 25.44 -4.52
CA ARG A 60 -2.62 24.17 -4.09
C ARG A 60 -1.64 23.29 -3.31
N GLN A 61 -0.42 23.13 -3.80
CA GLN A 61 0.63 22.36 -3.13
C GLN A 61 0.95 22.95 -1.75
N ARG A 62 1.18 24.26 -1.64
CA ARG A 62 1.44 24.93 -0.34
C ARG A 62 0.28 24.78 0.64
N ALA A 63 -0.96 24.91 0.15
CA ALA A 63 -2.15 24.71 0.98
C ALA A 63 -2.23 23.28 1.52
N LEU A 64 -2.01 22.28 0.65
CA LEU A 64 -2.00 20.87 1.04
C LEU A 64 -0.89 20.58 2.06
N LEU A 65 0.35 21.01 1.81
CA LEU A 65 1.46 20.83 2.75
C LEU A 65 1.17 21.47 4.13
N THR A 66 0.47 22.62 4.15
CA THR A 66 0.05 23.26 5.40
C THR A 66 -1.03 22.46 6.12
N GLN A 67 -2.00 21.91 5.38
CA GLN A 67 -3.03 21.03 5.91
C GLN A 67 -2.44 19.74 6.49
N LEU A 68 -1.48 19.12 5.80
CA LEU A 68 -0.82 17.90 6.24
C LEU A 68 -0.16 18.07 7.63
N ARG A 69 0.60 19.17 7.84
CA ARG A 69 1.23 19.49 9.15
C ARG A 69 0.24 19.65 10.31
N ARG A 70 -1.00 20.06 10.01
CA ARG A 70 -2.04 20.33 11.03
C ARG A 70 -3.01 19.18 11.23
N SER A 71 -2.90 18.13 10.42
CA SER A 71 -3.79 16.98 10.49
C SER A 71 -3.37 16.04 11.64
N PRO A 72 -4.26 15.14 12.09
CA PRO A 72 -3.85 13.93 12.82
C PRO A 72 -2.85 13.10 11.98
N VAL A 73 -2.10 12.20 12.63
CA VAL A 73 -1.12 11.33 11.95
C VAL A 73 -1.75 10.54 10.82
N ALA A 74 -2.87 9.88 11.09
CA ALA A 74 -3.67 9.19 10.08
C ALA A 74 -5.15 9.48 10.28
N LEU A 75 -5.89 9.60 9.18
CA LEU A 75 -7.34 9.77 9.20
C LEU A 75 -8.03 8.42 8.98
N HIS A 76 -9.20 8.23 9.59
CA HIS A 76 -10.11 7.10 9.32
C HIS A 76 -9.46 5.70 9.40
N THR A 77 -8.51 5.48 10.31
CA THR A 77 -7.76 4.21 10.43
C THR A 77 -8.66 2.98 10.58
N LYS A 78 -9.80 3.12 11.28
CA LYS A 78 -10.81 2.05 11.39
C LYS A 78 -11.48 1.72 10.05
N ALA A 79 -11.88 2.73 9.27
CA ALA A 79 -12.54 2.51 7.97
C ALA A 79 -11.57 1.97 6.92
N ALA A 80 -10.30 2.41 6.92
CA ALA A 80 -9.26 1.85 6.07
C ALA A 80 -9.02 0.36 6.36
N ASN A 81 -9.12 -0.05 7.63
CA ASN A 81 -8.99 -1.45 8.02
C ASN A 81 -10.11 -2.33 7.49
N THR A 82 -11.34 -1.84 7.57
CA THR A 82 -12.52 -2.56 7.09
C THR A 82 -12.54 -2.74 5.57
N GLN A 83 -11.93 -1.82 4.82
CA GLN A 83 -11.95 -1.86 3.36
C GLN A 83 -10.91 -2.79 2.71
N HIS A 84 -9.71 -2.92 3.29
CA HIS A 84 -8.60 -3.70 2.70
C HIS A 84 -8.20 -4.94 3.48
N TYR A 85 -8.30 -4.90 4.80
CA TYR A 85 -7.63 -5.86 5.67
C TYR A 85 -8.59 -6.88 6.30
N GLU A 86 -9.86 -6.89 5.87
CA GLU A 86 -10.88 -7.84 6.32
C GLU A 86 -11.08 -9.04 5.38
N LEU A 87 -10.40 -9.07 4.24
CA LEU A 87 -10.35 -10.29 3.44
C LEU A 87 -9.50 -11.37 4.14
N PRO A 88 -9.95 -12.64 4.12
CA PRO A 88 -9.14 -13.73 4.66
C PRO A 88 -7.76 -13.79 3.99
N PRO A 89 -6.69 -14.14 4.73
CA PRO A 89 -5.34 -14.29 4.18
C PRO A 89 -5.27 -15.20 2.93
N ALA A 90 -6.19 -16.17 2.85
CA ALA A 90 -6.32 -17.07 1.72
C ALA A 90 -6.58 -16.37 0.38
N PHE A 91 -7.31 -15.25 0.36
CA PHE A 91 -7.52 -14.50 -0.88
C PHE A 91 -6.19 -13.95 -1.42
N PHE A 92 -5.39 -13.34 -0.54
CA PHE A 92 -4.09 -12.80 -0.89
C PHE A 92 -3.11 -13.91 -1.30
N ALA A 93 -3.16 -15.08 -0.67
CA ALA A 93 -2.36 -16.23 -1.08
C ALA A 93 -2.70 -16.76 -2.49
N LEU A 94 -3.92 -16.55 -2.97
CA LEU A 94 -4.32 -16.93 -4.34
C LEU A 94 -3.92 -15.88 -5.38
N CYS A 95 -3.83 -14.60 -5.00
CA CYS A 95 -3.59 -13.51 -5.95
C CYS A 95 -2.12 -13.07 -6.00
N LEU A 96 -1.44 -13.02 -4.85
CA LEU A 96 -0.08 -12.50 -4.71
C LEU A 96 0.97 -13.57 -5.03
N GLY A 97 2.25 -13.20 -4.99
CA GLY A 97 3.34 -14.15 -5.12
C GLY A 97 3.65 -14.86 -3.80
N SER A 98 4.70 -15.69 -3.82
CA SER A 98 5.09 -16.54 -2.69
C SER A 98 5.49 -15.78 -1.43
N HIS A 99 5.85 -14.50 -1.53
CA HIS A 99 6.15 -13.66 -0.39
C HIS A 99 4.91 -12.92 0.16
N LEU A 100 3.74 -13.04 -0.48
CA LEU A 100 2.52 -12.30 -0.13
C LEU A 100 2.73 -10.78 -0.09
N LYS A 101 3.53 -10.26 -1.04
CA LYS A 101 3.89 -8.85 -1.06
C LYS A 101 2.75 -8.04 -1.69
N TYR A 102 1.89 -7.48 -0.85
CA TYR A 102 0.79 -6.61 -1.27
C TYR A 102 1.26 -5.16 -1.46
N SER A 103 2.16 -4.93 -2.42
CA SER A 103 2.69 -3.62 -2.84
C SER A 103 3.45 -3.77 -4.16
N GLY A 104 3.78 -2.67 -4.84
CA GLY A 104 4.45 -2.68 -6.16
C GLY A 104 5.76 -3.49 -6.15
N CYS A 105 5.93 -4.42 -7.11
CA CYS A 105 7.12 -5.28 -7.22
C CYS A 105 8.17 -4.64 -8.14
N TYR A 106 9.32 -5.30 -8.35
CA TYR A 106 10.41 -4.80 -9.18
C TYR A 106 10.68 -5.75 -10.35
N TYR A 107 10.65 -5.22 -11.57
CA TYR A 107 10.85 -5.98 -12.81
C TYR A 107 12.05 -5.43 -13.59
N PRO A 108 13.29 -5.67 -13.16
CA PRO A 108 14.46 -5.06 -13.77
C PRO A 108 14.65 -5.42 -15.25
N LYS A 109 14.25 -6.62 -15.67
CA LYS A 109 14.31 -7.07 -17.07
C LYS A 109 12.95 -7.01 -17.77
N GLY A 110 11.86 -6.93 -17.01
CA GLY A 110 10.50 -6.94 -17.54
C GLY A 110 9.99 -8.33 -17.92
N THR A 111 10.75 -9.38 -17.61
CA THR A 111 10.41 -10.79 -17.91
C THR A 111 10.30 -11.66 -16.66
N GLU A 112 10.45 -11.06 -15.48
CA GLU A 112 10.33 -11.76 -14.21
C GLU A 112 8.91 -12.31 -14.00
N THR A 113 8.81 -13.50 -13.42
CA THR A 113 7.56 -13.97 -12.82
C THR A 113 7.20 -13.10 -11.61
N LEU A 114 5.94 -13.16 -11.15
CA LEU A 114 5.52 -12.41 -9.95
C LEU A 114 6.42 -12.73 -8.74
N ASN A 115 6.74 -14.00 -8.48
CA ASN A 115 7.60 -14.41 -7.36
C ASN A 115 9.01 -13.82 -7.47
N GLN A 116 9.58 -13.82 -8.69
CA GLN A 116 10.88 -13.23 -8.95
C GLN A 116 10.85 -11.71 -8.72
N ALA A 117 9.77 -11.05 -9.12
CA ALA A 117 9.62 -9.60 -8.97
C ALA A 117 9.39 -9.19 -7.50
N GLU A 118 8.66 -9.99 -6.72
CA GLU A 118 8.53 -9.81 -5.28
C GLU A 118 9.91 -9.90 -4.60
N ALA A 119 10.64 -10.99 -4.84
CA ALA A 119 11.96 -11.20 -4.29
C ALA A 119 12.96 -10.10 -4.70
N ALA A 120 12.90 -9.65 -5.96
CA ALA A 120 13.74 -8.56 -6.45
C ALA A 120 13.46 -7.24 -5.74
N MET A 121 12.20 -6.92 -5.46
CA MET A 121 11.84 -5.70 -4.72
C MET A 121 12.24 -5.78 -3.24
N LEU A 122 12.09 -6.94 -2.60
CA LEU A 122 12.55 -7.16 -1.22
C LEU A 122 14.08 -7.00 -1.11
N ALA A 123 14.83 -7.54 -2.08
CA ALA A 123 16.27 -7.34 -2.17
C ALA A 123 16.64 -5.86 -2.39
N LEU A 124 15.88 -5.15 -3.24
CA LEU A 124 16.08 -3.72 -3.48
C LEU A 124 15.83 -2.87 -2.22
N TYR A 125 14.85 -3.24 -1.40
CA TYR A 125 14.64 -2.61 -0.10
C TYR A 125 15.84 -2.82 0.81
N ALA A 126 16.37 -4.03 0.89
CA ALA A 126 17.53 -4.31 1.72
C ALA A 126 18.77 -3.53 1.29
N GLU A 127 19.02 -3.43 -0.01
CA GLU A 127 20.09 -2.62 -0.57
C GLU A 127 19.90 -1.14 -0.22
N ARG A 128 18.75 -0.56 -0.59
CA ARG A 128 18.52 0.87 -0.43
C ARG A 128 18.39 1.28 1.03
N ALA A 129 17.76 0.48 1.88
CA ALA A 129 17.67 0.74 3.31
C ALA A 129 18.97 0.40 4.07
N GLU A 130 19.99 -0.17 3.40
CA GLU A 130 21.22 -0.66 4.03
C GLU A 130 20.93 -1.58 5.21
N LEU A 131 20.06 -2.57 4.98
CA LEU A 131 19.78 -3.60 5.96
C LEU A 131 20.99 -4.52 6.10
N ALA A 132 21.34 -4.84 7.34
CA ALA A 132 22.45 -5.71 7.66
C ALA A 132 22.10 -6.62 8.85
N ASP A 133 22.76 -7.78 8.89
CA ASP A 133 22.61 -8.71 9.99
C ASP A 133 23.13 -8.10 11.31
N GLY A 134 22.43 -8.34 12.42
CA GLY A 134 22.73 -7.74 13.73
C GLY A 134 22.06 -6.39 14.03
N GLN A 135 21.32 -5.81 13.07
CA GLN A 135 20.59 -4.55 13.28
C GLN A 135 19.29 -4.75 14.05
N HIS A 136 18.85 -3.71 14.76
CA HIS A 136 17.49 -3.56 15.25
C HIS A 136 16.66 -2.83 14.20
N ILE A 137 15.68 -3.52 13.61
CA ILE A 137 14.90 -3.07 12.46
C ILE A 137 13.45 -2.87 12.87
N LEU A 138 12.93 -1.67 12.69
CA LEU A 138 11.50 -1.34 12.85
C LEU A 138 10.82 -1.35 11.48
N GLU A 139 9.80 -2.19 11.30
CA GLU A 139 8.94 -2.18 10.11
C GLU A 139 7.57 -1.58 10.44
N LEU A 140 7.24 -0.44 9.86
CA LEU A 140 5.95 0.24 10.03
C LEU A 140 5.00 -0.12 8.89
N GLY A 141 3.92 -0.84 9.22
CA GLY A 141 2.93 -1.31 8.26
C GLY A 141 3.36 -2.62 7.59
N CYS A 142 3.58 -3.68 8.38
CA CYS A 142 4.17 -4.93 7.89
C CYS A 142 3.26 -5.81 7.01
N GLY A 143 1.96 -5.48 6.90
CA GLY A 143 1.01 -6.22 6.08
C GLY A 143 0.97 -7.71 6.44
N TRP A 144 1.05 -8.59 5.45
CA TRP A 144 1.12 -10.05 5.65
C TRP A 144 2.54 -10.57 5.99
N GLY A 145 3.47 -9.68 6.32
CA GLY A 145 4.83 -10.02 6.74
C GLY A 145 5.79 -10.35 5.61
N SER A 146 5.50 -9.92 4.38
CA SER A 146 6.34 -10.22 3.21
C SER A 146 7.81 -9.84 3.43
N LEU A 147 8.06 -8.60 3.87
CA LEU A 147 9.39 -8.11 4.20
C LEU A 147 9.85 -8.61 5.58
N THR A 148 8.96 -8.63 6.59
CA THR A 148 9.27 -9.14 7.94
C THR A 148 9.91 -10.53 7.89
N LEU A 149 9.24 -11.49 7.26
CA LEU A 149 9.69 -12.88 7.18
C LEU A 149 10.94 -13.03 6.32
N TRP A 150 11.02 -12.26 5.22
CA TRP A 150 12.20 -12.25 4.36
C TRP A 150 13.45 -11.71 5.08
N MET A 151 13.31 -10.63 5.85
CA MET A 151 14.40 -10.09 6.67
C MET A 151 14.80 -11.08 7.76
N ALA A 152 13.83 -11.70 8.42
CA ALA A 152 14.06 -12.64 9.51
C ALA A 152 14.90 -13.86 9.07
N GLU A 153 14.59 -14.41 7.90
CA GLU A 153 15.35 -15.51 7.30
C GLU A 153 16.75 -15.08 6.87
N ARG A 154 16.88 -13.89 6.29
CA ARG A 154 18.14 -13.41 5.71
C ARG A 154 19.12 -12.86 6.75
N TYR A 155 18.61 -12.35 7.87
CA TYR A 155 19.37 -11.67 8.91
C TYR A 155 19.09 -12.31 10.28
N PRO A 156 19.62 -13.51 10.54
CA PRO A 156 19.29 -14.30 11.74
C PRO A 156 19.74 -13.65 13.07
N ARG A 157 20.69 -12.71 13.04
CA ARG A 157 21.14 -11.94 14.21
C ARG A 157 20.47 -10.57 14.32
N ALA A 158 19.69 -10.14 13.33
CA ALA A 158 18.89 -8.92 13.46
C ALA A 158 17.76 -9.12 14.47
N HIS A 159 17.20 -8.02 14.97
CA HIS A 159 15.98 -8.00 15.77
C HIS A 159 14.93 -7.17 15.04
N ILE A 160 13.83 -7.80 14.63
CA ILE A 160 12.81 -7.17 13.79
C ILE A 160 11.57 -6.91 14.63
N THR A 161 11.20 -5.64 14.77
CA THR A 161 9.92 -5.23 15.35
C THR A 161 8.98 -4.84 14.20
N ALA A 162 7.98 -5.66 13.93
CA ALA A 162 6.99 -5.45 12.89
C ALA A 162 5.71 -4.86 13.48
N VAL A 163 5.23 -3.73 12.94
CA VAL A 163 4.02 -3.06 13.41
C VAL A 163 2.91 -3.22 12.37
N SER A 164 1.77 -3.74 12.82
CA SER A 164 0.52 -3.76 12.07
C SER A 164 -0.60 -3.22 12.94
N ASN A 165 -1.68 -2.73 12.34
CA ASN A 165 -2.91 -2.41 13.06
C ASN A 165 -3.94 -3.56 13.00
N SER A 166 -3.62 -4.66 12.33
CA SER A 166 -4.46 -5.84 12.15
C SER A 166 -3.97 -7.00 13.01
N ARG A 167 -4.87 -7.52 13.83
CA ARG A 167 -4.64 -8.73 14.63
C ARG A 167 -4.43 -9.97 13.74
N GLN A 168 -5.15 -10.08 12.62
CA GLN A 168 -5.05 -11.23 11.72
C GLN A 168 -3.68 -11.30 11.04
N GLN A 169 -3.13 -10.14 10.67
CA GLN A 169 -1.77 -10.04 10.11
C GLN A 169 -0.72 -10.47 11.14
N ARG A 170 -0.86 -10.02 12.39
CA ARG A 170 0.00 -10.49 13.48
C ARG A 170 -0.05 -12.00 13.66
N GLU A 171 -1.25 -12.57 13.79
CA GLU A 171 -1.42 -14.02 13.98
C GLU A 171 -0.84 -14.82 12.81
N TYR A 172 -0.97 -14.31 11.58
CA TYR A 172 -0.34 -14.91 10.40
C TYR A 172 1.19 -14.92 10.50
N ILE A 173 1.80 -13.78 10.84
CA ILE A 173 3.26 -13.64 10.92
C ILE A 173 3.82 -14.49 12.05
N GLU A 174 3.22 -14.47 13.25
CA GLU A 174 3.66 -15.26 14.40
C GLU A 174 3.61 -16.77 14.09
N ARG A 175 2.54 -17.23 13.42
CA ARG A 175 2.45 -18.62 12.95
C ARG A 175 3.54 -18.96 11.94
N ALA A 176 3.77 -18.10 10.95
CA ALA A 176 4.81 -18.31 9.95
C ALA A 176 6.21 -18.34 10.58
N CYS A 177 6.48 -17.49 11.57
CA CYS A 177 7.72 -17.52 12.34
C CYS A 177 7.88 -18.86 13.08
N HIS A 178 6.85 -19.33 13.78
CA HIS A 178 6.88 -20.61 14.48
C HIS A 178 7.13 -21.79 13.51
N GLU A 179 6.41 -21.84 12.39
CA GLU A 179 6.56 -22.90 11.37
C GLU A 179 7.96 -22.93 10.74
N ARG A 180 8.64 -21.78 10.64
CA ARG A 180 9.97 -21.64 10.05
C ARG A 180 11.11 -21.61 11.08
N GLY A 181 10.80 -21.68 12.37
CA GLY A 181 11.80 -21.58 13.45
C GLY A 181 12.46 -20.20 13.58
N LEU A 182 11.78 -19.13 13.16
CA LEU A 182 12.27 -17.76 13.24
C LEU A 182 12.00 -17.19 14.63
N VAL A 183 13.07 -16.79 15.33
CA VAL A 183 13.02 -16.31 16.73
C VAL A 183 13.37 -14.84 16.87
N ASN A 184 13.64 -14.16 15.76
CA ASN A 184 14.15 -12.79 15.69
C ASN A 184 13.07 -11.76 15.30
N VAL A 185 11.79 -12.11 15.42
CA VAL A 185 10.65 -11.25 15.06
C VAL A 185 9.75 -11.02 16.27
N GLU A 186 9.44 -9.76 16.54
CA GLU A 186 8.39 -9.32 17.45
C GLU A 186 7.31 -8.59 16.64
N VAL A 187 6.04 -8.91 16.85
CA VAL A 187 4.93 -8.25 16.14
C VAL A 187 4.05 -7.46 17.11
N ILE A 188 3.92 -6.17 16.86
CA ILE A 188 3.11 -5.24 17.64
C ILE A 188 1.82 -4.92 16.87
N THR A 189 0.67 -5.19 17.49
CA THR A 189 -0.62 -4.73 16.96
C THR A 189 -1.00 -3.39 17.58
N CYS A 190 -0.89 -2.29 16.84
CA CYS A 190 -1.18 -0.95 17.34
C CYS A 190 -1.63 0.01 16.21
N ASP A 191 -2.55 0.92 16.53
CA ASP A 191 -2.85 2.07 15.66
C ASP A 191 -1.69 3.07 15.71
N VAL A 192 -1.21 3.48 14.54
CA VAL A 192 -0.04 4.35 14.43
C VAL A 192 -0.25 5.74 15.05
N ASN A 193 -1.50 6.22 15.17
CA ASN A 193 -1.80 7.48 15.86
C ASN A 193 -1.37 7.42 17.33
N THR A 194 -1.45 6.25 17.96
CA THR A 194 -1.16 6.03 19.38
C THR A 194 0.13 5.24 19.63
N LEU A 195 0.81 4.79 18.57
CA LEU A 195 2.04 4.03 18.68
C LEU A 195 3.13 4.85 19.39
N ALA A 196 3.67 4.27 20.47
CA ALA A 196 4.82 4.77 21.19
C ALA A 196 5.85 3.64 21.31
N LEU A 197 7.08 3.93 20.95
CA LEU A 197 8.21 2.99 21.01
C LEU A 197 9.38 3.64 21.76
N PRO A 198 10.32 2.86 22.31
CA PRO A 198 11.45 3.40 23.04
C PRO A 198 12.34 4.31 22.18
N ALA A 199 12.92 5.32 22.81
CA ALA A 199 13.86 6.24 22.17
C ALA A 199 15.15 5.51 21.76
N ALA A 200 15.70 5.85 20.59
CA ALA A 200 17.00 5.36 20.11
C ALA A 200 17.17 3.83 20.18
N ALA A 201 16.12 3.08 19.85
CA ALA A 201 16.13 1.62 19.91
C ALA A 201 16.53 0.95 18.59
N TYR A 202 16.32 1.62 17.45
CA TYR A 202 16.43 0.99 16.13
C TYR A 202 17.55 1.58 15.28
N ASP A 203 18.27 0.73 14.56
CA ASP A 203 19.28 1.12 13.56
C ASP A 203 18.63 1.48 12.22
N ARG A 204 17.51 0.81 11.91
CA ARG A 204 16.74 1.00 10.69
C ARG A 204 15.25 1.08 10.99
N CYS A 205 14.58 1.98 10.29
CA CYS A 205 13.13 2.00 10.16
C CYS A 205 12.79 1.84 8.69
N ILE A 206 11.85 0.96 8.37
CA ILE A 206 11.38 0.71 7.02
C ILE A 206 9.86 0.79 6.98
N SER A 207 9.33 1.41 5.94
CA SER A 207 7.89 1.45 5.68
C SER A 207 7.61 1.25 4.20
N VAL A 208 6.66 0.37 3.89
CA VAL A 208 6.28 0.01 2.51
C VAL A 208 4.80 0.25 2.35
N GLU A 209 4.44 1.21 1.50
CA GLU A 209 3.06 1.59 1.13
C GLU A 209 2.12 1.83 2.33
N MET A 210 2.65 2.42 3.41
CA MET A 210 1.88 2.83 4.59
C MET A 210 1.70 4.36 4.69
N PHE A 211 2.65 5.13 4.14
CA PHE A 211 2.67 6.59 4.25
C PHE A 211 1.56 7.28 3.44
N GLU A 212 0.95 6.60 2.48
CA GLU A 212 -0.19 7.05 1.68
C GLU A 212 -1.48 7.11 2.51
N HIS A 213 -1.50 6.39 3.64
CA HIS A 213 -2.57 6.42 4.64
C HIS A 213 -2.32 7.48 5.73
N LEU A 214 -1.13 8.10 5.75
CA LEU A 214 -0.81 9.17 6.68
C LEU A 214 -1.30 10.53 6.16
N ARG A 215 -1.33 11.50 7.08
CA ARG A 215 -1.59 12.91 6.81
C ARG A 215 -0.57 13.81 7.47
N ASN A 216 -0.19 13.54 8.71
CA ASN A 216 0.84 14.33 9.38
C ASN A 216 2.21 13.68 9.26
N TYR A 217 2.87 13.94 8.12
CA TYR A 217 4.24 13.49 7.89
C TYR A 217 5.24 14.16 8.85
N GLU A 218 5.00 15.40 9.30
CA GLU A 218 5.91 16.08 10.23
C GLU A 218 5.97 15.34 11.57
N ASP A 219 4.80 15.03 12.15
CA ASP A 219 4.70 14.29 13.39
C ASP A 219 5.25 12.86 13.26
N MET A 220 4.92 12.17 12.16
CA MET A 220 5.46 10.82 11.92
C MET A 220 6.99 10.81 11.81
N MET A 221 7.55 11.73 11.02
CA MET A 221 9.01 11.83 10.85
C MET A 221 9.70 12.19 12.17
N ALA A 222 9.07 13.02 13.02
CA ALA A 222 9.56 13.32 14.36
C ALA A 222 9.57 12.08 15.28
N ARG A 223 8.48 11.29 15.28
CA ARG A 223 8.39 10.03 16.03
C ARG A 223 9.43 9.02 15.58
N ILE A 224 9.58 8.83 14.26
CA ILE A 224 10.58 7.91 13.71
C ILE A 224 11.99 8.37 14.08
N ALA A 225 12.29 9.68 13.98
CA ALA A 225 13.57 10.21 14.43
C ALA A 225 13.81 9.92 15.92
N HIS A 226 12.79 10.03 16.77
CA HIS A 226 12.90 9.69 18.19
C HIS A 226 13.26 8.20 18.41
N TRP A 227 12.65 7.29 17.66
CA TRP A 227 12.87 5.84 17.78
C TRP A 227 14.21 5.36 17.20
N LEU A 228 14.72 6.03 16.16
CA LEU A 228 15.99 5.69 15.52
C LEU A 228 17.19 6.05 16.42
N ARG A 229 18.26 5.26 16.44
CA ARG A 229 19.55 5.66 17.02
C ARG A 229 20.16 6.84 16.25
N PRO A 230 21.09 7.62 16.84
CA PRO A 230 21.90 8.57 16.06
C PRO A 230 22.58 7.87 14.87
N GLY A 231 22.49 8.43 13.67
CA GLY A 231 22.94 7.78 12.43
C GLY A 231 22.01 6.67 11.90
N GLY A 232 20.93 6.35 12.61
CA GLY A 232 19.89 5.43 12.16
C GLY A 232 19.15 5.98 10.93
N LYS A 233 18.65 5.07 10.10
CA LYS A 233 18.07 5.43 8.79
C LYS A 233 16.61 5.03 8.67
N LEU A 234 15.82 5.89 8.02
CA LEU A 234 14.45 5.60 7.60
C LEU A 234 14.44 5.34 6.09
N PHE A 235 13.94 4.19 5.67
CA PHE A 235 13.59 3.92 4.27
C PHE A 235 12.08 3.91 4.08
N VAL A 236 11.61 4.57 3.02
CA VAL A 236 10.18 4.64 2.69
C VAL A 236 9.98 4.27 1.23
N HIS A 237 9.15 3.26 0.97
CA HIS A 237 8.55 3.01 -0.34
C HIS A 237 7.13 3.55 -0.33
N ILE A 238 6.81 4.45 -1.26
CA ILE A 238 5.44 4.88 -1.50
C ILE A 238 5.11 4.96 -3.00
N PHE A 239 3.86 4.71 -3.37
CA PHE A 239 3.37 5.11 -4.68
C PHE A 239 3.14 6.62 -4.74
N THR A 240 3.37 7.22 -5.89
CA THR A 240 3.35 8.68 -6.08
C THR A 240 2.91 9.07 -7.48
N HIS A 241 2.30 10.24 -7.62
CA HIS A 241 2.32 10.99 -8.87
C HIS A 241 3.66 11.74 -8.98
N ARG A 242 4.19 11.91 -10.20
CA ARG A 242 5.52 12.50 -10.40
C ARG A 242 5.69 13.92 -9.84
N GLU A 243 4.62 14.71 -9.84
CA GLU A 243 4.69 16.17 -9.60
C GLU A 243 3.66 16.72 -8.60
N VAL A 244 2.54 16.03 -8.38
CA VAL A 244 1.37 16.65 -7.76
C VAL A 244 0.76 15.72 -6.72
N ALA A 245 0.68 16.21 -5.48
CA ALA A 245 0.00 15.51 -4.41
C ALA A 245 -1.49 15.89 -4.38
N TYR A 246 -2.37 14.93 -4.14
CA TYR A 246 -3.81 15.15 -4.01
C TYR A 246 -4.48 14.06 -3.15
N PRO A 247 -5.53 14.38 -2.39
CA PRO A 247 -6.29 13.38 -1.64
C PRO A 247 -7.10 12.50 -2.58
N PHE A 248 -7.29 11.22 -2.21
CA PHE A 248 -8.33 10.42 -2.84
C PHE A 248 -9.69 10.91 -2.37
N GLU A 249 -10.50 11.38 -3.32
CA GLU A 249 -11.87 11.82 -3.06
C GLU A 249 -12.78 10.61 -2.91
N THR A 250 -13.81 10.71 -2.06
CA THR A 250 -14.81 9.66 -1.83
C THR A 250 -16.23 10.10 -2.21
N THR A 251 -16.42 11.40 -2.48
CA THR A 251 -17.70 12.03 -2.80
C THR A 251 -17.89 12.14 -4.31
N GLY A 252 -19.11 11.92 -4.81
CA GLY A 252 -19.40 11.91 -6.26
C GLY A 252 -19.32 10.51 -6.88
N GLU A 253 -20.04 10.31 -7.99
CA GLU A 253 -20.23 8.99 -8.62
C GLU A 253 -18.93 8.40 -9.19
N ASP A 254 -18.03 9.25 -9.70
CA ASP A 254 -16.77 8.84 -10.34
C ASP A 254 -15.67 8.43 -9.34
N ASN A 255 -15.86 8.65 -8.04
CA ASN A 255 -14.88 8.41 -7.00
C ASN A 255 -14.99 7.00 -6.38
N TRP A 256 -15.28 6.01 -7.24
CA TRP A 256 -15.46 4.60 -6.88
C TRP A 256 -14.24 4.00 -6.18
N LEU A 257 -13.05 4.22 -6.74
CA LEU A 257 -11.80 3.67 -6.21
C LEU A 257 -11.49 4.25 -4.82
N GLY A 258 -11.69 5.55 -4.63
CA GLY A 258 -11.55 6.19 -3.31
C GLY A 258 -12.56 5.64 -2.30
N ARG A 259 -13.82 5.45 -2.70
CA ARG A 259 -14.88 4.95 -1.82
C ARG A 259 -14.67 3.52 -1.34
N HIS A 260 -14.26 2.62 -2.23
CA HIS A 260 -14.14 1.20 -1.93
C HIS A 260 -12.73 0.79 -1.48
N PHE A 261 -11.69 1.52 -1.93
CA PHE A 261 -10.30 1.10 -1.76
C PHE A 261 -9.33 2.22 -1.34
N PHE A 262 -9.70 3.48 -1.15
CA PHE A 262 -8.72 4.47 -0.64
C PHE A 262 -9.37 5.54 0.23
N THR A 263 -10.34 5.16 1.07
CA THR A 263 -11.02 6.13 1.93
C THR A 263 -10.02 6.79 2.86
N GLY A 264 -9.89 8.11 2.75
CA GLY A 264 -8.91 8.85 3.54
C GLY A 264 -7.45 8.60 3.12
N GLY A 265 -7.18 8.10 1.91
CA GLY A 265 -5.83 7.99 1.34
C GLY A 265 -5.38 9.29 0.64
N LEU A 266 -4.07 9.41 0.39
CA LEU A 266 -3.45 10.49 -0.37
C LEU A 266 -2.66 9.87 -1.52
N MET A 267 -2.72 10.46 -2.71
CA MET A 267 -1.68 10.28 -3.73
C MET A 267 -0.60 11.35 -3.47
N PRO A 268 0.58 11.00 -2.95
CA PRO A 268 1.67 11.96 -2.75
C PRO A 268 2.33 12.32 -4.09
N ALA A 269 3.00 13.47 -4.12
CA ALA A 269 4.01 13.78 -5.13
C ALA A 269 5.36 13.13 -4.77
N ALA A 270 6.21 12.87 -5.76
CA ALA A 270 7.56 12.34 -5.59
C ALA A 270 8.52 13.22 -4.75
N ASP A 271 8.15 14.47 -4.45
CA ASP A 271 8.88 15.37 -3.56
C ASP A 271 8.20 15.58 -2.19
N THR A 272 7.05 14.93 -1.93
CA THR A 272 6.21 15.22 -0.76
C THR A 272 6.98 15.13 0.55
N LEU A 273 7.74 14.04 0.76
CA LEU A 273 8.49 13.83 2.00
C LEU A 273 9.70 14.76 2.14
N LEU A 274 10.17 15.38 1.05
CA LEU A 274 11.27 16.35 1.10
C LEU A 274 10.85 17.67 1.79
N HIS A 275 9.56 17.90 1.96
CA HIS A 275 9.04 19.05 2.70
C HIS A 275 8.96 18.82 4.23
N PHE A 276 9.32 17.63 4.73
CA PHE A 276 9.16 17.23 6.14
C PHE A 276 10.49 16.72 6.73
N GLN A 277 11.51 17.57 6.69
CA GLN A 277 12.90 17.22 7.06
C GLN A 277 13.38 17.85 8.37
N SER A 278 12.46 18.26 9.25
CA SER A 278 12.80 18.95 10.51
C SER A 278 13.62 18.06 11.47
N HIS A 279 13.47 16.74 11.39
CA HIS A 279 14.12 15.77 12.29
C HIS A 279 14.93 14.67 11.57
N LEU A 280 14.67 14.48 10.28
CA LEU A 280 15.35 13.50 9.43
C LEU A 280 15.77 14.20 8.15
N ARG A 281 16.98 13.92 7.67
CA ARG A 281 17.52 14.54 6.45
C ARG A 281 17.56 13.51 5.33
N ILE A 282 17.15 13.90 4.13
CA ILE A 282 17.24 13.03 2.96
C ILE A 282 18.72 12.72 2.70
N GLU A 283 19.00 11.46 2.48
CA GLU A 283 20.29 10.96 2.01
C GLU A 283 20.19 10.64 0.51
N ASP A 284 19.16 9.90 0.12
CA ASP A 284 18.92 9.51 -1.28
C ASP A 284 17.43 9.41 -1.61
N ARG A 285 17.13 9.54 -2.91
CA ARG A 285 15.79 9.34 -3.47
C ARG A 285 15.89 8.64 -4.82
N TRP A 286 15.01 7.66 -5.03
CA TRP A 286 14.90 6.92 -6.29
C TRP A 286 13.47 6.96 -6.81
N LEU A 287 13.33 7.08 -8.12
CA LEU A 287 12.05 7.00 -8.83
C LEU A 287 12.01 5.70 -9.62
N LEU A 288 10.92 4.96 -9.46
CA LEU A 288 10.62 3.75 -10.22
C LEU A 288 9.44 4.03 -11.13
N ASP A 289 9.60 3.66 -12.40
CA ASP A 289 8.54 3.76 -13.39
C ASP A 289 7.31 2.97 -12.95
N GLY A 290 6.13 3.53 -13.23
CA GLY A 290 4.86 2.87 -12.90
C GLY A 290 4.64 1.54 -13.62
N THR A 291 5.39 1.27 -14.70
CA THR A 291 5.33 0.00 -15.43
C THR A 291 5.65 -1.22 -14.55
N HIS A 292 6.43 -1.03 -13.47
CA HIS A 292 6.65 -2.09 -12.48
C HIS A 292 5.35 -2.43 -11.72
N TYR A 293 4.63 -1.41 -11.27
CA TYR A 293 3.37 -1.62 -10.54
C TYR A 293 2.24 -2.05 -11.47
N GLU A 294 2.23 -1.57 -12.73
CA GLU A 294 1.34 -2.06 -13.78
C GLU A 294 1.46 -3.58 -13.94
N ARG A 295 2.69 -4.10 -14.09
CA ARG A 295 2.96 -5.52 -14.22
C ARG A 295 2.54 -6.31 -12.99
N THR A 296 2.83 -5.80 -11.79
CA THR A 296 2.35 -6.38 -10.53
C THR A 296 0.84 -6.53 -10.51
N ALA A 297 0.09 -5.47 -10.81
CA ALA A 297 -1.37 -5.49 -10.78
C ALA A 297 -1.95 -6.44 -11.84
N ASN A 298 -1.34 -6.50 -13.04
CA ASN A 298 -1.74 -7.44 -14.07
C ASN A 298 -1.45 -8.91 -13.69
N HIS A 299 -0.34 -9.19 -12.98
CA HIS A 299 -0.08 -10.53 -12.44
C HIS A 299 -1.10 -10.91 -11.36
N TRP A 300 -1.46 -9.99 -10.46
CA TRP A 300 -2.51 -10.26 -9.46
C TRP A 300 -3.86 -10.53 -10.09
N LEU A 301 -4.24 -9.76 -11.11
CA LEU A 301 -5.45 -10.01 -11.89
C LEU A 301 -5.43 -11.39 -12.55
N ALA A 302 -4.33 -11.74 -13.22
CA ALA A 302 -4.17 -13.03 -13.88
C ALA A 302 -4.28 -14.20 -12.89
N ASN A 303 -3.67 -14.07 -11.71
CA ASN A 303 -3.77 -15.06 -10.65
C ASN A 303 -5.19 -15.19 -10.09
N GLN A 304 -5.87 -14.07 -9.83
CA GLN A 304 -7.28 -14.07 -9.39
C GLN A 304 -8.17 -14.82 -10.40
N ASP A 305 -7.94 -14.60 -11.69
CA ASP A 305 -8.72 -15.19 -12.77
C ASP A 305 -8.42 -16.69 -12.94
N PHE A 306 -7.15 -17.05 -12.83
CA PHE A 306 -6.70 -18.44 -12.88
C PHE A 306 -7.27 -19.26 -11.71
N HIS A 307 -7.27 -18.69 -10.50
CA HIS A 307 -7.78 -19.30 -9.27
C HIS A 307 -9.25 -18.97 -8.98
N ARG A 308 -10.04 -18.66 -10.01
CA ARG A 308 -11.42 -18.17 -9.85
C ARG A 308 -12.29 -19.03 -8.92
N THR A 309 -12.19 -20.35 -9.01
CA THR A 309 -13.01 -21.27 -8.21
C THR A 309 -12.65 -21.20 -6.73
N GLU A 310 -11.37 -21.12 -6.39
CA GLU A 310 -10.88 -20.99 -5.03
C GLU A 310 -11.17 -19.59 -4.47
N VAL A 311 -10.98 -18.55 -5.29
CA VAL A 311 -11.33 -17.17 -4.95
C VAL A 311 -12.83 -17.06 -4.63
N ASP A 312 -13.70 -17.66 -5.44
CA ASP A 312 -15.15 -17.68 -5.17
C ASP A 312 -15.46 -18.31 -3.81
N LYS A 313 -14.82 -19.43 -3.44
CA LYS A 313 -15.03 -20.05 -2.13
C LYS A 313 -14.66 -19.12 -0.98
N VAL A 314 -13.51 -18.44 -1.09
CA VAL A 314 -13.04 -17.48 -0.07
C VAL A 314 -13.99 -16.28 0.02
N LEU A 315 -14.45 -15.76 -1.12
CA LEU A 315 -15.38 -14.62 -1.16
C LEU A 315 -16.78 -14.98 -0.67
N VAL A 316 -17.27 -16.19 -0.94
CA VAL A 316 -18.54 -16.69 -0.38
C VAL A 316 -18.44 -16.80 1.15
N GLN A 317 -17.30 -17.26 1.67
CA GLN A 317 -17.08 -17.33 3.11
C GLN A 317 -17.02 -15.94 3.76
N ALA A 318 -16.42 -14.96 3.08
CA ALA A 318 -16.31 -13.59 3.58
C ALA A 318 -17.65 -12.83 3.44
N TYR A 319 -18.21 -12.74 2.24
CA TYR A 319 -19.32 -11.83 1.91
C TYR A 319 -20.67 -12.53 1.73
N GLY A 320 -20.71 -13.86 1.74
CA GLY A 320 -21.91 -14.64 1.40
C GLY A 320 -22.08 -14.86 -0.10
N ALA A 321 -22.90 -15.86 -0.46
CA ALA A 321 -23.06 -16.31 -1.83
C ALA A 321 -23.67 -15.25 -2.78
N GLU A 322 -24.50 -14.36 -2.25
CA GLU A 322 -25.15 -13.31 -3.04
C GLU A 322 -24.17 -12.19 -3.43
N LEU A 323 -23.25 -11.82 -2.53
CA LEU A 323 -22.32 -10.70 -2.73
C LEU A 323 -20.97 -11.12 -3.34
N ALA A 324 -20.60 -12.40 -3.24
CA ALA A 324 -19.32 -12.90 -3.74
C ALA A 324 -19.06 -12.59 -5.23
N PRO A 325 -20.03 -12.74 -6.17
CA PRO A 325 -19.79 -12.40 -7.58
C PRO A 325 -19.51 -10.91 -7.81
N LEU A 326 -20.21 -10.04 -7.07
CA LEU A 326 -20.00 -8.59 -7.11
C LEU A 326 -18.59 -8.26 -6.61
N TRP A 327 -18.22 -8.75 -5.42
CA TRP A 327 -16.91 -8.49 -4.83
C TRP A 327 -15.77 -9.07 -5.66
N ARG A 328 -15.91 -10.24 -6.28
CA ARG A 328 -14.92 -10.76 -7.22
C ARG A 328 -14.65 -9.76 -8.34
N GLN A 329 -15.70 -9.22 -8.94
CA GLN A 329 -15.56 -8.26 -10.02
C GLN A 329 -15.00 -6.92 -9.54
N ARG A 330 -15.36 -6.45 -8.33
CA ARG A 330 -14.75 -5.26 -7.73
C ARG A 330 -13.25 -5.44 -7.53
N TRP A 331 -12.78 -6.61 -7.10
CA TRP A 331 -11.34 -6.90 -7.02
C TRP A 331 -10.66 -6.91 -8.40
N ARG A 332 -11.28 -7.50 -9.42
CA ARG A 332 -10.78 -7.42 -10.80
C ARG A 332 -10.67 -5.96 -11.27
N MET A 333 -11.71 -5.17 -11.03
CA MET A 333 -11.73 -3.73 -11.33
C MET A 333 -10.66 -2.96 -10.58
N PHE A 334 -10.38 -3.31 -9.33
CA PHE A 334 -9.31 -2.73 -8.53
C PHE A 334 -7.94 -2.99 -9.16
N TRP A 335 -7.62 -4.25 -9.51
CA TRP A 335 -6.37 -4.58 -10.20
C TRP A 335 -6.23 -3.88 -11.54
N MET A 336 -7.31 -3.85 -12.34
CA MET A 336 -7.31 -3.09 -13.59
C MET A 336 -7.10 -1.59 -13.36
N SER A 337 -7.69 -1.02 -12.31
CA SER A 337 -7.54 0.39 -11.97
C SER A 337 -6.09 0.73 -11.62
N CYS A 338 -5.45 -0.08 -10.79
CA CYS A 338 -4.02 0.06 -10.49
C CYS A 338 -3.16 -0.12 -11.75
N ALA A 339 -3.43 -1.15 -12.56
CA ALA A 339 -2.68 -1.42 -13.78
C ALA A 339 -2.71 -0.24 -14.74
N GLU A 340 -3.90 0.29 -15.04
CA GLU A 340 -4.03 1.41 -15.98
C GLU A 340 -3.53 2.74 -15.41
N LEU A 341 -3.65 2.97 -14.10
CA LEU A 341 -3.13 4.18 -13.45
C LEU A 341 -1.60 4.21 -13.53
N PHE A 342 -0.94 3.15 -13.06
CA PHE A 342 0.52 3.07 -13.05
C PHE A 342 1.12 2.80 -14.42
N GLY A 343 0.38 2.20 -15.36
CA GLY A 343 0.78 2.03 -16.76
C GLY A 343 0.48 3.25 -17.64
N TYR A 344 -0.16 4.29 -17.10
CA TYR A 344 -0.55 5.46 -17.90
C TYR A 344 0.66 6.21 -18.44
N ALA A 345 0.64 6.51 -19.74
CA ALA A 345 1.76 7.13 -20.47
C ALA A 345 3.10 6.43 -20.18
N ASP A 346 3.14 5.11 -20.40
CA ASP A 346 4.32 4.25 -20.22
C ASP A 346 4.91 4.33 -18.80
N GLY A 347 4.02 4.49 -17.80
CA GLY A 347 4.35 4.61 -16.38
C GLY A 347 5.11 5.87 -15.99
N GLN A 348 4.99 6.93 -16.79
CA GLN A 348 5.72 8.19 -16.59
C GLN A 348 4.92 9.26 -15.84
N GLN A 349 3.72 8.94 -15.32
CA GLN A 349 2.88 9.88 -14.57
C GLN A 349 2.72 9.47 -13.11
N TRP A 350 2.31 8.22 -12.87
CA TRP A 350 2.26 7.60 -11.56
C TRP A 350 3.28 6.48 -11.50
N GLY A 351 3.97 6.38 -10.38
CA GLY A 351 5.01 5.38 -10.16
C GLY A 351 5.27 5.19 -8.68
N VAL A 352 6.48 4.74 -8.36
CA VAL A 352 6.91 4.50 -6.98
C VAL A 352 8.10 5.40 -6.67
N THR A 353 8.10 6.02 -5.49
CA THR A 353 9.25 6.74 -4.98
C THR A 353 9.81 6.03 -3.75
N HIS A 354 11.12 5.78 -3.76
CA HIS A 354 11.86 5.36 -2.59
C HIS A 354 12.63 6.54 -2.02
N TYR A 355 12.64 6.64 -0.70
CA TYR A 355 13.40 7.63 0.04
C TYR A 355 14.25 6.93 1.07
N ARG A 356 15.46 7.44 1.29
CA ARG A 356 16.25 7.14 2.48
C ARG A 356 16.60 8.42 3.19
N PHE A 357 16.22 8.49 4.46
CA PHE A 357 16.57 9.57 5.36
C PHE A 357 17.50 9.07 6.46
N VAL A 358 18.27 9.98 7.04
CA VAL A 358 19.15 9.73 8.18
C VAL A 358 18.77 10.63 9.35
N ARG A 359 18.81 10.07 10.56
CA ARG A 359 18.77 10.82 11.82
C ARG A 359 20.16 11.40 12.08
N SER A 360 20.25 12.74 12.02
CA SER A 360 21.48 13.48 12.31
C SER A 360 21.93 13.34 13.76
#